data_AF-A0A8T2P7R1-F1
#
_entry.id   AF-A0A8T2P7R1-F1
#
_cell.length_a   1.000
_cell.length_b   1.000
_cell.length_c   1.000
_cell.angle_alpha   90.00
_cell.angle_beta   90.00
_cell.angle_gamma   90.00
#
_symmetry.space_group_name_H-M   'P 1'
#
loop_
_entity.id
_entity.type
_entity.pdbx_description
1 polymer ?
#
loop_
_entity_poly.entity_id
_entity_poly.type
_entity_poly.pdbx_seq_one_letter_code
_entity_poly.pdbx_strand_id
1 'polypeptide(L)'
;MKDRLEQLKATCDTDDTDEVEIAVDNAAFMDEFFTQVVTLHTSLTSIDKIDENVVEVKKLYSVILSAPTSDQKTQDDLEALTMDIKKLANNARNKLKSKSGV
;
A
#
# COMPACT_ATOMS: atom_id res chain seq x y z
N MET A 1 -29.33 2.13 -2.51
CA MET A 1 -29.69 2.39 -3.92
C MET A 1 -30.62 1.27 -4.37
N LYS A 2 -31.72 1.57 -5.08
CA LYS A 2 -32.58 0.53 -5.66
C LYS A 2 -31.81 -0.17 -6.78
N ASP A 3 -31.76 -1.50 -6.74
CA ASP A 3 -31.20 -2.32 -7.81
C ASP A 3 -32.01 -2.08 -9.10
N ARG A 4 -31.32 -1.75 -10.19
CA ARG A 4 -31.93 -1.48 -11.51
C ARG A 4 -31.51 -2.52 -12.55
N LEU A 5 -30.87 -3.62 -12.14
CA LEU A 5 -30.37 -4.64 -13.05
C LEU A 5 -31.50 -5.26 -13.89
N GLU A 6 -32.68 -5.51 -13.29
CA GLU A 6 -33.85 -6.01 -14.02
C GLU A 6 -34.41 -5.02 -15.03
N GLN A 7 -34.39 -3.72 -14.72
CA GLN A 7 -34.86 -2.67 -15.65
C GLN A 7 -33.93 -2.55 -16.86
N LEU A 8 -32.62 -2.72 -16.65
CA LEU A 8 -31.61 -2.68 -17.71
C LEU A 8 -31.72 -3.89 -18.65
N LYS A 9 -31.95 -5.09 -18.08
CA LYS A 9 -32.18 -6.32 -18.85
C LYS A 9 -33.43 -6.21 -19.73
N ALA A 10 -34.51 -5.61 -19.21
CA ALA A 10 -35.76 -5.45 -19.95
C ALA A 10 -35.68 -4.49 -21.14
N THR A 11 -34.71 -3.56 -21.16
CA THR A 11 -34.49 -2.63 -22.29
C THR A 11 -33.52 -3.15 -23.35
N CYS A 12 -32.71 -4.17 -23.02
CA CYS A 12 -31.71 -4.75 -23.93
C CYS A 12 -32.36 -5.45 -25.14
N ASP A 13 -33.47 -6.17 -24.91
CA ASP A 13 -34.20 -6.95 -25.94
C ASP A 13 -34.76 -6.11 -27.11
N THR A 14 -34.68 -4.77 -27.06
CA THR A 14 -35.29 -3.86 -28.05
C THR A 14 -34.30 -3.03 -28.88
N ASP A 15 -33.00 -3.05 -28.59
CA ASP A 15 -32.02 -2.18 -29.29
C ASP A 15 -30.73 -2.91 -29.75
N ASP A 16 -30.60 -4.22 -29.48
CA ASP A 16 -29.40 -5.02 -29.83
C ASP A 16 -29.37 -5.46 -31.30
N THR A 17 -29.25 -4.51 -32.23
CA THR A 17 -28.81 -4.82 -33.62
C THR A 17 -27.36 -4.46 -33.89
N ASP A 18 -26.75 -3.66 -33.03
CA ASP A 18 -25.31 -3.38 -33.06
C ASP A 18 -24.70 -3.97 -31.79
N GLU A 19 -24.37 -5.26 -31.84
CA GLU A 19 -23.49 -5.91 -30.88
C GLU A 19 -22.14 -5.16 -30.92
N VAL A 20 -21.99 -4.14 -30.05
CA VAL A 20 -20.72 -3.46 -29.84
C VAL A 20 -19.85 -4.44 -29.07
N GLU A 21 -19.23 -5.35 -29.82
CA GLU A 21 -18.28 -6.32 -29.34
C GLU A 21 -17.05 -5.55 -28.84
N ILE A 22 -17.03 -5.25 -27.54
CA ILE A 22 -15.83 -4.76 -26.88
C ILE A 22 -14.90 -5.98 -26.78
N ALA A 23 -14.06 -6.16 -27.80
CA ALA A 23 -13.02 -7.17 -27.79
C ALA A 23 -12.09 -6.92 -26.60
N VAL A 24 -12.34 -7.60 -25.48
CA VAL A 24 -11.41 -7.70 -24.35
C VAL A 24 -10.34 -8.75 -24.69
N ASP A 25 -9.80 -8.69 -25.90
CA ASP A 25 -8.90 -9.73 -26.45
C ASP A 25 -7.45 -9.61 -25.95
N ASN A 26 -7.22 -8.81 -24.92
CA ASN A 26 -5.92 -8.72 -24.30
C ASN A 26 -6.06 -8.83 -22.78
N ALA A 27 -6.00 -10.07 -22.29
CA ALA A 27 -5.95 -10.37 -20.85
C ALA A 27 -4.84 -9.60 -20.11
N ALA A 28 -3.79 -9.17 -20.82
CA ALA A 28 -2.69 -8.39 -20.29
C ALA A 28 -2.88 -6.86 -20.40
N PHE A 29 -4.00 -6.36 -20.97
CA PHE A 29 -4.24 -4.93 -21.18
C PHE A 29 -4.15 -4.11 -19.89
N MET A 30 -4.57 -4.69 -18.76
CA MET A 30 -4.58 -4.03 -17.45
C MET A 30 -3.55 -4.56 -16.46
N ASP A 31 -2.74 -5.56 -16.83
CA ASP A 31 -1.78 -6.19 -15.91
C ASP A 31 -0.75 -5.18 -15.40
N GLU A 32 -0.27 -4.30 -16.27
CA GLU A 32 0.64 -3.23 -15.89
C GLU A 32 -0.03 -2.21 -14.95
N PHE A 33 -1.30 -1.87 -15.20
CA PHE A 33 -2.07 -0.98 -14.34
C PHE A 33 -2.27 -1.58 -12.94
N PHE A 34 -2.74 -2.83 -12.85
CA PHE A 34 -2.94 -3.49 -11.57
C PHE A 34 -1.62 -3.74 -10.82
N THR A 35 -0.54 -4.07 -11.54
CA THR A 35 0.79 -4.18 -10.94
C THR A 35 1.25 -2.86 -10.32
N GLN A 36 0.96 -1.72 -10.96
CA GLN A 36 1.25 -0.40 -10.41
C GLN A 36 0.42 -0.13 -9.15
N VAL A 37 -0.89 -0.39 -9.16
CA VAL A 37 -1.76 -0.20 -8.00
C VAL A 37 -1.31 -1.05 -6.81
N VAL A 38 -0.99 -2.34 -7.04
CA VAL A 38 -0.48 -3.24 -6.00
C VAL A 38 0.87 -2.76 -5.45
N THR A 39 1.73 -2.22 -6.32
CA THR A 39 3.02 -1.63 -5.90
C THR A 39 2.81 -0.41 -5.01
N LEU A 40 1.90 0.51 -5.37
CA LEU A 40 1.57 1.68 -4.57
C LEU A 40 0.97 1.27 -3.22
N HIS A 41 0.04 0.33 -3.20
CA HIS A 41 -0.55 -0.21 -1.98
C HIS A 41 0.52 -0.81 -1.06
N THR A 42 1.44 -1.62 -1.60
CA THR A 42 2.53 -2.21 -0.82
C THR A 42 3.46 -1.15 -0.24
N SER A 43 3.68 -0.05 -0.97
CA SER A 43 4.47 1.09 -0.50
C SER A 43 3.77 1.80 0.66
N LEU A 44 2.46 2.07 0.53
CA LEU A 44 1.64 2.67 1.58
C LEU A 44 1.67 1.85 2.86
N THR A 45 1.48 0.53 2.79
CA THR A 45 1.60 -0.36 3.96
C THR A 45 2.98 -0.28 4.62
N SER A 46 4.05 -0.09 3.84
CA SER A 46 5.40 0.08 4.39
C SER A 46 5.54 1.41 5.12
N ILE A 47 4.87 2.47 4.64
CA ILE A 47 4.84 3.80 5.28
C ILE A 47 4.07 3.74 6.61
N ASP A 48 2.92 3.07 6.63
CA ASP A 48 2.14 2.87 7.87
C ASP A 48 2.98 2.16 8.93
N LYS A 49 3.73 1.12 8.54
CA LYS A 49 4.62 0.41 9.46
C LYS A 49 5.77 1.27 9.98
N ILE A 50 6.29 2.18 9.16
CA ILE A 50 7.30 3.15 9.60
C ILE A 50 6.71 4.07 10.67
N ASP A 51 5.49 4.57 10.47
CA ASP A 51 4.82 5.45 11.44
C ASP A 51 4.63 4.75 12.80
N GLU A 52 4.15 3.50 12.79
CA GLU A 52 4.06 2.66 14.00
C GLU A 52 5.42 2.52 14.71
N ASN A 53 6.47 2.18 13.96
CA ASN A 53 7.81 2.02 14.54
C ASN A 53 8.35 3.35 15.10
N VAL A 54 8.07 4.49 14.46
CA VAL A 54 8.46 5.82 14.95
C VAL A 54 7.76 6.16 16.27
N VAL A 55 6.49 5.79 16.41
CA VAL A 55 5.75 5.95 17.67
C VAL A 55 6.41 5.12 18.77
N GLU A 56 6.80 3.87 18.49
CA GLU A 56 7.45 3.00 19.47
C GLU A 56 8.85 3.50 19.86
N VAL A 57 9.65 3.96 18.89
CA VAL A 57 10.94 4.60 19.14
C VAL A 57 10.80 5.78 20.10
N LYS A 58 9.77 6.63 19.92
CA LYS A 58 9.50 7.74 20.85
C LYS A 58 9.19 7.26 22.27
N LYS A 59 8.48 6.14 22.43
CA LYS A 59 8.22 5.55 23.76
C LYS A 59 9.50 5.03 24.39
N LEU A 60 10.33 4.29 23.66
CA LEU A 60 11.61 3.80 24.17
C LEU A 60 12.53 4.96 24.57
N TYR A 61 12.62 6.02 23.76
CA TYR A 61 13.35 7.22 24.14
C TYR A 61 12.81 7.85 25.43
N SER A 62 11.49 7.92 25.60
CA SER A 62 10.89 8.41 26.84
C SER A 62 11.29 7.57 28.05
N VAL A 63 11.33 6.23 27.91
CA VAL A 63 11.75 5.31 28.98
C VAL A 63 13.20 5.56 29.35
N ILE A 64 14.10 5.57 28.36
CA ILE A 64 15.55 5.77 28.54
C ILE A 64 15.82 7.09 29.27
N LEU A 65 15.16 8.17 28.87
CA LEU A 65 15.37 9.50 29.45
C LEU A 65 14.74 9.66 30.85
N SER A 66 13.73 8.85 31.18
CA SER A 66 13.07 8.89 32.48
C SER A 66 13.79 8.08 33.57
N ALA A 67 14.66 7.14 33.18
CA ALA A 67 15.39 6.29 34.11
C ALA A 67 16.80 6.86 34.37
N PRO A 68 17.34 6.73 35.59
CA PRO A 68 18.71 7.16 35.91
C PRO A 68 19.77 6.31 35.18
N THR A 69 19.40 5.12 34.73
CA THR A 69 20.21 4.23 33.90
C THR A 69 19.29 3.50 32.90
N SER A 70 19.69 3.41 31.63
CA SER A 70 19.00 2.59 30.64
C SER A 70 19.35 1.11 30.82
N ASP A 71 18.39 0.21 30.60
CA ASP A 71 18.69 -1.22 30.50
C ASP A 71 19.13 -1.58 29.07
N GLN A 72 19.94 -2.65 28.93
CA GLN A 72 20.50 -3.09 27.66
C GLN A 72 19.41 -3.54 26.67
N LYS A 73 18.34 -4.18 27.15
CA LYS A 73 17.28 -4.65 26.27
C LYS A 73 16.55 -3.48 25.61
N THR A 74 16.28 -2.40 26.34
CA THR A 74 15.69 -1.19 25.75
C THR A 74 16.60 -0.54 24.69
N GLN A 75 17.91 -0.60 24.85
CA GLN A 75 18.87 -0.14 23.82
C GLN A 75 18.82 -1.02 22.57
N ASP A 76 18.82 -2.34 22.75
CA ASP A 76 18.76 -3.31 21.66
C ASP A 76 17.44 -3.17 20.87
N ASP A 77 16.31 -3.01 21.58
CA ASP A 77 14.99 -2.82 20.98
C ASP A 77 14.93 -1.49 20.18
N LEU A 78 15.56 -0.43 20.68
CA LEU A 78 15.66 0.86 19.98
C LEU A 78 16.51 0.76 18.70
N GLU A 79 17.64 0.07 18.77
CA GLU A 79 18.51 -0.15 17.62
C GLU A 79 17.80 -0.99 16.54
N ALA A 80 17.12 -2.07 16.94
CA ALA A 80 16.34 -2.91 16.05
C ALA A 80 15.24 -2.12 15.32
N LEU A 81 14.45 -1.32 16.05
CA LEU A 81 13.41 -0.48 15.45
C LEU A 81 13.98 0.56 14.48
N THR A 82 15.13 1.15 14.81
CA THR A 82 15.80 2.12 13.94
C THR A 82 16.29 1.47 12.66
N MET A 83 16.85 0.25 12.73
CA MET A 83 17.23 -0.53 11.56
C MET A 83 16.03 -0.87 10.69
N ASP A 84 14.91 -1.29 11.29
CA ASP A 84 13.69 -1.64 10.57
C ASP A 84 13.09 -0.43 9.87
N ILE A 85 13.02 0.73 10.54
CA ILE A 85 12.60 2.00 9.93
C ILE A 85 13.47 2.31 8.70
N LYS A 86 14.80 2.24 8.85
CA LYS A 86 15.73 2.52 7.75
C LYS A 86 15.52 1.55 6.58
N LYS A 87 15.28 0.27 6.85
CA LYS A 87 15.05 -0.75 5.82
C LYS A 87 13.72 -0.53 5.10
N LEU A 88 12.63 -0.31 5.84
CA LEU A 88 11.30 -0.07 5.28
C LEU A 88 11.30 1.22 4.44
N ALA A 89 11.89 2.30 4.95
CA ALA A 89 11.96 3.58 4.26
C ALA A 89 12.72 3.48 2.93
N ASN A 90 13.86 2.78 2.91
CA ASN A 90 14.61 2.55 1.68
C ASN A 90 13.83 1.70 0.67
N ASN A 91 13.13 0.66 1.12
CA ASN A 91 12.31 -0.18 0.24
C ASN A 91 11.14 0.59 -0.37
N ALA A 92 10.40 1.35 0.44
CA ALA A 92 9.31 2.21 -0.03
C ALA A 92 9.83 3.24 -1.03
N ARG A 93 10.91 3.94 -0.70
CA ARG A 93 11.57 4.91 -1.60
C ARG A 93 11.98 4.29 -2.92
N ASN A 94 12.62 3.12 -2.90
CA ASN A 94 13.10 2.46 -4.12
C ASN A 94 11.93 1.99 -5.01
N LYS A 95 10.84 1.48 -4.41
CA LYS A 95 9.61 1.11 -5.14
C LYS A 95 8.91 2.31 -5.76
N LEU A 96 8.89 3.45 -5.09
CA LEU A 96 8.33 4.69 -5.64
C LEU A 96 9.23 5.25 -6.74
N LYS A 97 10.55 5.24 -6.53
CA LYS A 97 11.52 5.75 -7.51
C LYS A 97 11.50 4.97 -8.82
N SER A 98 11.49 3.63 -8.76
CA SER A 98 11.45 2.78 -9.95
C SER A 98 10.21 2.98 -10.83
N LYS A 99 9.13 3.54 -10.26
CA LYS A 99 7.91 3.90 -10.99
C LYS A 99 7.91 5.36 -11.49
N SER A 100 8.77 6.23 -10.96
CA SER A 100 8.85 7.65 -11.34
C SER A 100 9.76 7.95 -12.54
N GLY A 101 10.53 6.97 -13.05
CA GLY A 101 11.33 7.13 -14.27
C GLY A 101 12.54 8.08 -14.19
N VAL A 102 13.00 8.44 -12.98
CA VAL A 102 14.21 9.26 -12.73
C VAL A 102 15.24 8.47 -11.92
#